data_AF-A0A5D2FER4-F1
#
_entry.id   AF-A0A5D2FER4-F1
#
_cell.length_a   1.000
_cell.length_b   1.000
_cell.length_c   1.000
_cell.angle_alpha   90.00
_cell.angle_beta   90.00
_cell.angle_gamma   90.00
#
_symmetry.space_group_name_H-M   'P 1'
#
loop_
_entity.id
_entity.type
_entity.pdbx_description
1 polymer ?
#
loop_
_entity_poly.entity_id
_entity_poly.type
_entity_poly.pdbx_seq_one_letter_code
_entity_poly.pdbx_strand_id
1 'polypeptide(L)'
;MQSRRSQSMVGRIDTRGKHRIQAELKRLDQEARFLEEELEHLEKMEKASTACKEMLSKVESTPDPLLPITNGPLNLTWDRWFEGPQESQGCKCWIL
;
A
#
# COMPACT_ATOMS: atom_id res chain seq x y z
N MET A 1 -33.04 38.33 -49.81
CA MET A 1 -32.33 37.04 -49.97
C MET A 1 -31.40 36.85 -48.79
N GLN A 2 -31.77 35.97 -47.84
CA GLN A 2 -30.96 35.67 -46.66
C GLN A 2 -29.85 34.70 -47.06
N SER A 3 -28.61 35.17 -47.12
CA SER A 3 -27.44 34.31 -47.38
C SER A 3 -26.93 33.74 -46.07
N ARG A 4 -26.76 32.41 -46.06
CA ARG A 4 -26.61 31.52 -44.92
C ARG A 4 -25.41 31.86 -44.03
N ARG A 5 -25.64 31.74 -42.71
CA ARG A 5 -24.59 31.38 -41.75
C ARG A 5 -23.96 30.05 -42.18
N SER A 6 -22.75 30.09 -42.70
CA SER A 6 -21.89 28.91 -42.80
C SER A 6 -21.29 28.64 -41.42
N GLN A 7 -22.10 28.03 -40.55
CA GLN A 7 -21.66 27.48 -39.29
C GLN A 7 -20.73 26.27 -39.54
N SER A 8 -19.49 26.40 -39.05
CA SER A 8 -18.75 25.37 -38.30
C SER A 8 -18.86 23.91 -38.78
N MET A 9 -17.89 23.42 -39.56
CA MET A 9 -17.70 21.96 -39.67
C MET A 9 -16.29 21.46 -39.99
N VAL A 10 -15.29 22.34 -40.19
CA VAL A 10 -13.91 21.91 -40.55
C VAL A 10 -12.89 22.16 -39.41
N GLY A 11 -13.33 22.67 -38.26
CA GLY A 11 -12.47 23.02 -37.13
C GLY A 11 -12.47 22.03 -35.95
N ARG A 12 -13.15 20.89 -36.06
CA ARG A 12 -13.24 19.88 -35.00
C ARG A 12 -12.76 18.53 -35.53
N ILE A 13 -11.53 18.50 -36.05
CA ILE A 13 -10.75 17.26 -36.02
C ILE A 13 -10.77 16.82 -34.56
N ASP A 14 -11.15 15.58 -34.28
CA ASP A 14 -11.34 15.03 -32.94
C ASP A 14 -10.02 14.96 -32.15
N THR A 15 -9.47 16.13 -31.79
CA THR A 15 -8.26 16.28 -30.99
C THR A 15 -8.47 15.67 -29.62
N ARG A 16 -9.70 15.70 -29.09
CA ARG A 16 -10.08 15.05 -27.83
C ARG A 16 -9.89 13.53 -27.90
N GLY A 17 -10.34 12.89 -28.97
CA GLY A 17 -10.08 11.46 -29.24
C GLY A 17 -8.59 11.15 -29.31
N LYS A 18 -7.83 11.98 -30.04
CA LYS A 18 -6.36 11.86 -30.15
C LYS A 18 -5.66 11.98 -28.79
N HIS A 19 -6.03 12.97 -27.97
CA HIS A 19 -5.47 13.15 -26.64
C HIS A 19 -5.80 12.00 -25.70
N ARG A 20 -7.03 11.46 -25.78
CA ARG A 20 -7.43 10.27 -25.01
C ARG A 20 -6.57 9.06 -25.38
N ILE A 21 -6.41 8.79 -26.69
CA ILE A 21 -5.58 7.68 -27.17
C ILE A 21 -4.12 7.88 -26.72
N GLN A 22 -3.60 9.10 -26.81
CA GLN A 22 -2.23 9.40 -26.37
C GLN A 22 -2.05 9.21 -24.86
N ALA A 23 -3.05 9.56 -24.04
CA ALA A 23 -3.00 9.36 -22.60
C ALA A 23 -2.99 7.87 -22.24
N GLU A 24 -3.86 7.07 -22.87
CA GLU A 24 -3.87 5.61 -22.70
C GLU A 24 -2.55 4.98 -23.15
N LEU A 25 -1.99 5.41 -24.28
CA LEU A 25 -0.71 4.92 -24.76
C LEU A 25 0.41 5.22 -23.76
N LYS A 26 0.47 6.44 -23.21
CA LYS A 26 1.45 6.81 -22.19
C LYS A 26 1.28 6.00 -20.90
N ARG A 27 0.04 5.72 -20.51
CA ARG A 27 -0.26 4.88 -19.34
C ARG A 27 0.27 3.46 -19.54
N LEU A 28 -0.05 2.85 -20.68
CA LEU A 28 0.42 1.50 -21.02
C LEU A 28 1.95 1.43 -21.16
N ASP A 29 2.56 2.44 -21.76
CA ASP A 29 4.02 2.54 -21.86
C ASP A 29 4.70 2.65 -20.49
N GLN A 30 4.07 3.35 -19.54
CA GLN A 30 4.57 3.40 -18.16
C GLN A 30 4.41 2.06 -17.44
N GLU A 31 3.25 1.40 -17.63
CA GLU A 31 2.97 0.09 -17.04
C GLU A 31 3.94 -0.98 -17.58
N ALA A 32 4.24 -0.95 -18.88
CA ALA A 32 5.23 -1.83 -19.50
C ALA A 32 6.63 -1.62 -18.90
N ARG A 33 7.06 -0.36 -18.74
CA ARG A 33 8.36 -0.04 -18.11
C ARG A 33 8.44 -0.53 -16.67
N PHE A 34 7.39 -0.36 -15.87
CA PHE A 34 7.37 -0.89 -14.50
C PHE A 34 7.47 -2.41 -14.47
N LEU A 35 6.77 -3.12 -15.36
CA LEU A 35 6.86 -4.57 -15.43
C LEU A 35 8.25 -5.05 -15.87
N GLU A 36 8.90 -4.35 -16.81
CA GLU A 36 10.29 -4.64 -17.21
C GLU A 36 11.26 -4.46 -16.03
N GLU A 37 11.12 -3.36 -15.27
CA GLU A 37 11.92 -3.12 -14.07
C GLU A 37 11.66 -4.19 -13.00
N GLU A 38 10.40 -4.55 -12.73
CA GLU A 38 10.05 -5.61 -11.77
C GLU A 38 10.64 -6.98 -12.16
N LEU A 39 10.61 -7.33 -13.45
CA LEU A 39 11.22 -8.56 -13.96
C LEU A 39 12.74 -8.57 -13.75
N GLU A 40 13.42 -7.44 -14.00
CA GLU A 40 14.87 -7.32 -13.75
C GLU A 40 15.19 -7.51 -12.25
N HIS A 41 14.35 -7.00 -11.35
CA HIS A 41 14.52 -7.22 -9.91
C HIS A 41 14.27 -8.70 -9.54
N LEU A 42 13.22 -9.32 -10.07
CA LEU A 42 12.90 -10.73 -9.82
C LEU A 42 14.01 -11.68 -10.29
N GLU A 43 14.68 -11.39 -11.40
CA GLU A 43 15.80 -12.20 -11.89
C GLU A 43 17.01 -12.15 -10.93
N LYS A 44 17.21 -11.02 -10.25
CA LYS A 44 18.30 -10.83 -9.27
C LYS A 44 17.94 -11.32 -7.87
N MET A 45 16.66 -11.59 -7.59
CA MET A 45 16.21 -12.02 -6.27
C MET A 45 16.68 -13.45 -5.95
N GLU A 46 17.04 -13.66 -4.69
CA GLU A 46 17.36 -14.98 -4.18
C GLU A 46 16.13 -15.88 -4.06
N LYS A 47 16.36 -17.19 -3.92
CA LYS A 47 15.28 -18.15 -3.71
C LYS A 47 14.53 -17.80 -2.42
N ALA A 48 13.20 -17.85 -2.48
CA ALA A 48 12.35 -17.69 -1.29
C ALA A 48 12.74 -18.64 -0.15
N SER A 49 13.21 -19.86 -0.48
CA SER A 49 13.70 -20.81 0.52
C SER A 49 14.89 -20.30 1.34
N THR A 50 15.76 -19.49 0.76
CA THR A 50 16.92 -18.89 1.44
C THR A 50 16.44 -17.79 2.38
N ALA A 51 15.70 -16.82 1.85
CA ALA A 51 15.10 -15.74 2.62
C ALA A 51 14.27 -16.24 3.81
N CYS A 52 13.44 -17.28 3.61
CA CYS A 52 12.63 -17.87 4.68
C CYS A 52 13.49 -18.53 5.77
N LYS A 53 14.58 -19.22 5.41
CA LYS A 53 15.50 -19.81 6.40
C LYS A 53 16.22 -18.75 7.21
N GLU A 54 16.67 -17.67 6.56
CA GLU A 54 17.28 -16.54 7.25
C GLU A 54 16.33 -15.85 8.20
N MET A 55 15.09 -15.62 7.75
CA MET A 55 14.04 -15.06 8.59
C MET A 55 13.76 -15.94 9.81
N LEU A 56 13.62 -17.26 9.62
CA LEU A 56 13.40 -18.20 10.72
C LEU A 56 14.54 -18.16 11.72
N SER A 57 15.78 -18.23 11.24
CA SER A 57 16.99 -18.14 12.08
C SER A 57 17.03 -16.85 12.92
N LYS A 58 16.64 -15.71 12.32
CA LYS A 58 16.56 -14.43 13.04
C LYS A 58 15.48 -14.46 14.13
N VAL A 59 14.29 -14.94 13.80
CA VAL A 59 13.16 -15.04 14.75
C VAL A 59 13.48 -15.98 15.91
N GLU A 60 14.17 -17.08 15.66
CA GLU A 60 14.53 -18.06 16.70
C GLU A 60 15.70 -17.58 17.59
N SER A 61 16.53 -16.66 17.11
CA SER A 61 17.74 -16.24 17.83
C SER A 61 17.49 -15.40 19.09
N THR A 62 16.39 -14.64 19.14
CA THR A 62 16.02 -13.79 20.27
C THR A 62 14.57 -14.06 20.66
N PRO A 63 14.30 -14.57 21.87
CA PRO A 63 12.95 -14.89 22.28
C PRO A 63 12.14 -13.61 22.51
N ASP A 64 10.91 -13.57 21.99
CA ASP A 64 10.02 -12.41 22.10
C ASP A 64 9.41 -12.34 23.52
N PRO A 65 9.61 -11.26 24.29
CA PRO A 65 9.09 -11.14 25.65
C PRO A 65 7.56 -11.21 25.76
N LEU A 66 6.83 -11.06 24.66
CA LEU A 66 5.37 -11.16 24.60
C LEU A 66 4.87 -12.58 24.29
N LEU A 67 5.76 -13.51 23.94
CA LEU A 67 5.38 -14.88 23.62
C LEU A 67 5.52 -15.80 24.86
N PRO A 68 4.57 -16.73 25.08
CA PRO A 68 4.58 -17.65 26.23
C PRO A 68 5.81 -18.56 26.33
N ILE A 69 6.58 -18.68 25.24
CA ILE A 69 7.76 -19.55 25.13
C ILE A 69 8.99 -18.92 25.81
N THR A 70 8.93 -17.62 26.12
CA THR A 70 10.06 -16.86 26.62
C THR A 70 10.23 -17.07 28.11
N ASN A 71 11.14 -17.98 28.47
CA ASN A 71 11.55 -18.21 29.85
C ASN A 71 12.38 -17.01 30.34
N GLY A 72 11.75 -16.10 31.07
CA GLY A 72 12.39 -14.94 31.68
C GLY A 72 11.65 -14.51 32.95
N PRO A 73 12.28 -13.73 33.83
CA PRO A 73 11.59 -13.18 34.99
C PRO A 73 10.39 -12.35 34.52
N LEU A 74 9.22 -12.61 35.12
CA LEU A 74 8.00 -11.83 34.87
C LEU A 74 8.32 -10.35 35.09
N ASN A 75 8.21 -9.56 34.04
CA ASN A 75 8.42 -8.13 34.15
C ASN A 75 7.10 -7.46 34.52
N LEU A 76 6.87 -7.32 35.84
CA LEU A 76 5.68 -6.70 36.44
C LEU A 76 5.40 -5.27 35.96
N THR A 77 6.37 -4.59 35.32
CA THR A 77 6.13 -3.25 34.76
C THR A 77 5.36 -3.27 33.43
N TRP A 78 5.24 -4.42 32.77
CA TRP A 78 4.46 -4.59 31.54
C TRP A 78 2.95 -4.65 31.83
N ASP A 79 2.55 -5.10 33.01
CA ASP A 79 1.15 -5.14 33.42
C ASP A 79 0.51 -3.75 33.28
N ARG A 80 1.24 -2.67 33.59
CA ARG A 80 0.81 -1.28 33.38
C ARG A 80 0.35 -0.97 31.93
N TRP A 81 0.95 -1.59 30.93
CA TRP A 81 0.60 -1.37 29.52
C TRP A 81 -0.59 -2.24 29.07
N PHE A 82 -0.84 -3.37 29.76
CA PHE A 82 -1.91 -4.32 29.45
C PHE A 82 -3.14 -4.21 30.37
N GLU A 83 -3.02 -3.51 31.50
CA GLU A 83 -4.09 -3.27 32.49
C GLU A 83 -5.23 -2.39 31.97
N GLY A 84 -5.13 -1.89 30.73
CA GLY A 84 -6.09 -0.95 30.17
C GLY A 84 -6.07 0.40 30.90
N PRO A 85 -6.91 1.37 30.49
CA PRO A 85 -7.08 2.59 31.26
C PRO A 85 -7.55 2.21 32.66
N GLN A 86 -6.73 2.49 33.69
CA GLN A 86 -7.16 2.44 35.09
C GLN A 86 -8.44 3.25 35.17
N GLU A 87 -9.58 2.59 35.39
CA GLU A 87 -10.91 3.19 35.32
C GLU A 87 -10.91 4.54 36.06
N SER A 88 -10.75 5.62 35.31
CA SER A 88 -10.99 6.95 35.84
C SER A 88 -12.49 7.02 35.93
N GLN A 89 -13.05 6.63 37.09
CA GLN A 89 -14.47 6.60 37.43
C GLN A 89 -15.33 7.20 36.33
N GLY A 90 -15.76 6.36 35.38
CA GLY A 90 -16.34 6.83 34.13
C GLY A 90 -17.47 7.81 34.42
N CYS A 91 -17.47 8.95 33.75
CA CYS A 91 -18.57 9.92 33.83
C CYS A 91 -19.90 9.19 33.64
N LYS A 92 -20.82 9.28 34.61
CA LYS A 92 -22.20 8.73 34.54
C LYS A 92 -23.11 9.55 33.61
N CYS A 93 -22.56 10.13 32.55
CA CYS A 93 -23.35 10.92 31.62
C CYS A 93 -24.12 9.98 30.69
N TRP A 94 -25.45 10.01 30.80
CA TRP A 94 -26.34 9.39 29.82
C TRP A 94 -26.32 10.26 28.57
N ILE A 95 -25.86 9.71 27.45
CA ILE A 95 -25.97 10.36 26.15
C ILE A 95 -27.47 10.33 25.79
N LEU A 96 -28.07 11.53 25.69
CA LEU A 96 -29.43 11.76 25.19
C LEU A 96 -29.43 11.86 23.67
#